data_AF-T1A526-F1
#
_entry.id   AF-T1A526-F1
#
_cell.length_a   1.000
_cell.length_b   1.000
_cell.length_c   1.000
_cell.angle_alpha   90.00
_cell.angle_beta   90.00
_cell.angle_gamma   90.00
#
_symmetry.space_group_name_H-M   'P 1'
#
loop_
_entity.id
_entity.type
_entity.pdbx_description
1 polymer ?
#
loop_
_entity_poly.entity_id
_entity_poly.type
_entity_poly.pdbx_seq_one_letter_code
_entity_poly.pdbx_strand_id
1 'polypeptide(L)'
;MTPLLKSFGLLNSAANVHAFRDDADAFLVRALEVNYQRLDAAEAERAGITVRKGRATVEVAEKAAILLDRVLFPDVVRHAETPDDALAVSLNLRGKVDLELMADLLQSSEESIVAALANRVFKTPAGEWVTADYYLSGNVKAALTLAREAALKDPAFERNVAALEAVQPADLSPGDIHVALGSPWVPGADYADFAGEVLGMPALSIHLVTNIQKFILSGDGRGHSRYGTSRLNAREIFNKVISREPITVTDRMHDGRYVINSTETEAARQMAEAMDSEFREWIWKDAGRRTRLTRIYNDTFNTDQPRTYDGSHLTFPGKSAAITLRASQVNAVWRMIQDGVMLADHVVGAGKTYLAIAATMEMRRMGLLRKALFAVPNHLVSQWAGDFMRLYPSAKILAVSENDFAKDRRKLLFARIATGDWDA
;
A
#
# COMPACT_ATOMS: atom_id res chain seq x y z
N MET A 1 8.87 46.33 -8.65
CA MET A 1 7.60 46.08 -7.92
C MET A 1 6.47 46.69 -8.73
N THR A 2 5.62 45.86 -9.34
CA THR A 2 4.56 46.28 -10.29
C THR A 2 3.54 47.22 -9.62
N PRO A 3 2.92 48.17 -10.36
CA PRO A 3 1.97 49.14 -9.80
C PRO A 3 0.81 48.49 -9.02
N LEU A 4 0.31 47.34 -9.51
CA LEU A 4 -0.78 46.58 -8.88
C LEU A 4 -0.39 46.04 -7.49
N LEU A 5 0.83 45.51 -7.33
CA LEU A 5 1.30 44.98 -6.05
C LEU A 5 1.43 46.07 -4.98
N LYS A 6 1.76 47.30 -5.38
CA LYS A 6 1.80 48.46 -4.47
C LYS A 6 0.39 48.88 -4.02
N SER A 7 -0.60 48.77 -4.89
CA SER A 7 -1.98 49.19 -4.61
C SER A 7 -2.80 48.14 -3.86
N PHE A 8 -2.59 46.84 -4.15
CA PHE A 8 -3.47 45.76 -3.68
C PHE A 8 -2.78 44.69 -2.81
N GLY A 9 -1.46 44.76 -2.63
CA GLY A 9 -0.72 43.75 -1.86
C GLY A 9 -0.63 42.38 -2.54
N LEU A 10 -0.17 41.37 -1.80
CA LEU A 10 0.04 40.00 -2.30
C LEU A 10 -1.31 39.28 -2.50
N LEU A 11 -1.43 38.45 -3.52
CA LEU A 11 -2.63 37.67 -3.86
C LEU A 11 -3.09 36.77 -2.71
N ASN A 12 -2.16 36.20 -1.94
CA ASN A 12 -2.47 35.37 -0.77
C ASN A 12 -2.68 36.17 0.52
N SER A 13 -2.64 37.51 0.49
CA SER A 13 -2.99 38.34 1.66
C SER A 13 -4.45 38.12 2.05
N ALA A 14 -4.75 38.16 3.35
CA ALA A 14 -6.09 37.87 3.89
C ALA A 14 -7.22 38.69 3.23
N ALA A 15 -6.96 39.97 2.92
CA ALA A 15 -7.94 40.83 2.24
C ALA A 15 -8.28 40.34 0.82
N ASN A 16 -7.28 39.89 0.06
CA ASN A 16 -7.47 39.37 -1.30
C ASN A 16 -8.10 37.98 -1.27
N VAL A 17 -7.69 37.11 -0.35
CA VAL A 17 -8.34 35.81 -0.13
C VAL A 17 -9.83 35.98 0.17
N HIS A 18 -10.19 36.96 1.02
CA HIS A 18 -11.58 37.26 1.30
C HIS A 18 -12.33 37.83 0.10
N ALA A 19 -11.69 38.68 -0.71
CA ALA A 19 -12.30 39.28 -1.90
C ALA A 19 -12.64 38.24 -2.98
N PHE A 20 -11.79 37.21 -3.14
CA PHE A 20 -11.99 36.13 -4.13
C PHE A 20 -12.71 34.90 -3.58
N ARG A 21 -13.29 34.96 -2.37
CA ARG A 21 -13.85 33.78 -1.67
C ARG A 21 -14.98 33.05 -2.39
N ASP A 22 -15.65 33.71 -3.33
CA ASP A 22 -16.80 33.16 -4.06
C ASP A 22 -16.41 32.68 -5.48
N ASP A 23 -15.19 33.03 -5.91
CA ASP A 23 -14.60 32.63 -7.19
C ASP A 23 -14.01 31.22 -7.09
N ALA A 24 -14.46 30.33 -7.97
CA ALA A 24 -13.95 28.96 -8.02
C ALA A 24 -12.49 28.90 -8.53
N ASP A 25 -12.08 29.88 -9.32
CA ASP A 25 -10.76 29.98 -9.93
C ASP A 25 -9.79 30.81 -9.08
N ALA A 26 -10.20 31.24 -7.89
CA ALA A 26 -9.37 32.05 -6.98
C ALA A 26 -8.00 31.41 -6.72
N PHE A 27 -7.94 30.09 -6.64
CA PHE A 27 -6.69 29.35 -6.39
C PHE A 27 -5.74 29.37 -7.60
N LEU A 28 -6.24 29.41 -8.83
CA LEU A 28 -5.41 29.57 -10.03
C LEU A 28 -4.62 30.89 -9.97
N VAL A 29 -5.33 31.98 -9.65
CA VAL A 29 -4.73 33.31 -9.51
C VAL A 29 -3.74 33.32 -8.35
N ARG A 30 -4.14 32.79 -7.18
CA ARG A 30 -3.31 32.77 -5.97
C ARG A 30 -2.05 31.89 -6.09
N ALA A 31 -2.07 30.86 -6.93
CA ALA A 31 -0.92 29.99 -7.18
C ALA A 31 0.23 30.70 -7.93
N LEU A 32 -0.01 31.90 -8.47
CA LEU A 32 1.04 32.74 -9.04
C LEU A 32 2.05 33.25 -8.00
N GLU A 33 1.71 33.15 -6.71
CA GLU A 33 2.60 33.39 -5.58
C GLU A 33 2.93 32.07 -4.88
N VAL A 34 4.21 31.74 -4.80
CA VAL A 34 4.72 30.55 -4.11
C VAL A 34 5.45 30.95 -2.83
N ASN A 35 5.58 30.00 -1.90
CA ASN A 35 6.26 30.21 -0.61
C ASN A 35 5.71 31.42 0.17
N TYR A 36 4.40 31.69 0.09
CA TYR A 36 3.77 32.76 0.85
C TYR A 36 3.88 32.49 2.36
N GLN A 37 4.42 33.46 3.10
CA GLN A 37 4.55 33.42 4.54
C GLN A 37 4.20 34.77 5.14
N ARG A 38 3.59 34.74 6.33
CA ARG A 38 3.38 35.93 7.14
C ARG A 38 4.28 35.83 8.36
N LEU A 39 5.37 36.58 8.32
CA LEU A 39 6.43 36.56 9.33
C LEU A 39 6.16 37.61 10.40
N ASP A 40 6.38 37.24 11.66
CA ASP A 40 6.48 38.22 12.74
C ASP A 40 7.81 39.00 12.69
N ALA A 41 8.00 39.95 13.61
CA ALA A 41 9.22 40.76 13.64
C ALA A 41 10.51 39.93 13.84
N ALA A 42 10.46 38.89 14.68
CA ALA A 42 11.61 38.06 15.00
C ALA A 42 11.95 37.06 13.88
N GLU A 43 10.93 36.56 13.19
CA GLU A 43 11.07 35.72 11.99
C GLU A 43 11.58 36.54 10.80
N ALA A 44 11.05 37.75 10.61
CA ALA A 44 11.49 38.66 9.56
C ALA A 44 12.96 39.08 9.75
N GLU A 45 13.38 39.37 10.99
CA GLU A 45 14.78 39.66 11.31
C GLU A 45 15.70 38.48 10.99
N ARG A 46 15.31 37.25 11.38
CA ARG A 46 16.05 36.01 11.03
C ARG A 46 16.15 35.79 9.52
N ALA A 47 15.15 36.20 8.76
CA ALA A 47 15.14 36.14 7.29
C ALA A 47 15.85 37.34 6.62
N GLY A 48 16.37 38.31 7.37
CA GLY A 48 17.00 39.51 6.82
C GLY A 48 16.02 40.52 6.21
N ILE A 49 14.76 40.50 6.63
CA ILE A 49 13.66 41.30 6.05
C ILE A 49 13.24 42.38 7.03
N THR A 50 13.28 43.65 6.58
CA THR A 50 12.86 44.78 7.42
C THR A 50 11.34 44.91 7.49
N VAL A 51 10.77 44.78 8.68
CA VAL A 51 9.36 45.10 8.92
C VAL A 51 9.16 46.61 8.90
N ARG A 52 8.19 47.09 8.12
CA ARG A 52 7.87 48.53 8.06
C ARG A 52 7.44 49.06 9.42
N LYS A 53 7.92 50.25 9.79
CA LYS A 53 7.59 50.93 11.05
C LYS A 53 6.06 51.02 11.24
N GLY A 54 5.56 50.50 12.36
CA GLY A 54 4.13 50.48 12.69
C GLY A 54 3.36 49.22 12.25
N ARG A 55 4.01 48.23 11.63
CA ARG A 55 3.41 46.91 11.33
C ARG A 55 4.01 45.85 12.25
N ALA A 56 3.17 44.89 12.69
CA ALA A 56 3.60 43.77 13.53
C ALA A 56 4.12 42.56 12.74
N THR A 57 3.76 42.47 11.45
CA THR A 57 4.10 41.34 10.58
C THR A 57 4.46 41.84 9.17
N VAL A 58 5.25 41.07 8.44
CA VAL A 58 5.51 41.25 7.00
C VAL A 58 5.04 40.03 6.23
N GLU A 59 4.43 40.26 5.08
CA GLU A 59 4.04 39.19 4.16
C GLU A 59 5.07 39.08 3.05
N VAL A 60 5.51 37.86 2.78
CA VAL A 60 6.54 37.55 1.78
C VAL A 60 6.05 36.44 0.89
N ALA A 61 6.36 36.52 -0.40
CA ALA A 61 6.09 35.46 -1.37
C ALA A 61 7.05 35.60 -2.56
N GLU A 62 7.21 34.51 -3.30
CA GLU A 62 8.01 34.45 -4.51
C GLU A 62 7.09 34.32 -5.74
N LYS A 63 7.57 34.77 -6.90
CA LYS A 63 6.83 34.58 -8.16
C LYS A 63 6.85 33.09 -8.55
N ALA A 64 5.71 32.57 -8.97
CA ALA A 64 5.65 31.25 -9.58
C ALA A 64 6.48 31.20 -10.88
N ALA A 65 7.07 30.04 -11.17
CA ALA A 65 7.93 29.82 -12.34
C ALA A 65 7.23 30.14 -13.68
N ILE A 66 5.91 29.95 -13.76
CA ILE A 66 5.11 30.30 -14.95
C ILE A 66 5.17 31.78 -15.34
N LEU A 67 5.50 32.67 -14.39
CA LEU A 67 5.67 34.10 -14.64
C LEU A 67 7.08 34.48 -15.12
N LEU A 68 8.01 33.54 -15.08
CA LEU A 68 9.43 33.76 -15.35
C LEU A 68 9.87 33.03 -16.61
N ASP A 69 9.47 31.77 -16.73
CA ASP A 69 9.95 30.86 -17.77
C ASP A 69 8.79 30.10 -18.42
N ARG A 70 9.06 29.56 -19.62
CA ARG A 70 8.16 28.60 -20.24
C ARG A 70 8.18 27.29 -19.45
N VAL A 71 7.10 27.04 -18.71
CA VAL A 71 6.96 25.82 -17.87
C VAL A 71 6.14 24.70 -18.52
N LEU A 72 5.43 25.00 -19.62
CA LEU A 72 4.61 24.06 -20.37
C LEU A 72 5.20 23.78 -21.76
N PHE A 73 5.28 22.50 -22.11
CA PHE A 73 5.75 22.00 -23.40
C PHE A 73 4.63 21.21 -24.07
N PRO A 74 4.51 21.23 -25.42
CA PRO A 74 3.54 20.41 -26.14
C PRO A 74 3.81 18.93 -25.88
N ASP A 75 2.76 18.11 -25.91
CA ASP A 75 2.89 16.66 -25.83
C ASP A 75 3.78 16.17 -26.98
N VAL A 76 4.90 15.53 -26.64
CA VAL A 76 5.84 15.04 -27.64
C VAL A 76 5.22 13.87 -28.39
N VAL A 77 5.43 13.89 -29.70
CA VAL A 77 4.89 12.99 -30.71
C VAL A 77 5.19 11.51 -30.40
N ARG A 78 4.21 10.69 -30.76
CA ARG A 78 4.09 9.22 -30.62
C ARG A 78 5.05 8.48 -31.56
N HIS A 79 6.33 8.45 -31.24
CA HIS A 79 7.30 7.70 -32.05
C HIS A 79 7.88 6.55 -31.23
N ALA A 80 7.83 5.34 -31.80
CA ALA A 80 8.50 4.17 -31.27
C ALA A 80 9.34 3.57 -32.40
N GLU A 81 10.62 3.33 -32.16
CA GLU A 81 11.51 2.70 -33.14
C GLU A 81 11.72 1.23 -32.83
N THR A 82 11.57 0.87 -31.55
CA THR A 82 11.78 -0.48 -31.06
C THR A 82 10.55 -1.02 -30.32
N PRO A 83 10.42 -2.36 -30.20
CA PRO A 83 9.41 -2.99 -29.34
C PRO A 83 9.44 -2.52 -27.88
N ASP A 84 10.61 -2.23 -27.31
CA ASP A 84 10.74 -1.67 -25.97
C ASP A 84 10.20 -0.23 -25.89
N ASP A 85 10.45 0.61 -26.90
CA ASP A 85 9.85 1.96 -26.96
C ASP A 85 8.33 1.87 -27.08
N ALA A 86 7.83 0.98 -27.93
CA ALA A 86 6.39 0.77 -28.10
C ALA A 86 5.75 0.26 -26.81
N LEU A 87 6.42 -0.63 -26.07
CA LEU A 87 5.97 -1.09 -24.75
C LEU A 87 5.93 0.09 -23.76
N ALA A 88 6.99 0.90 -23.69
CA ALA A 88 7.03 2.08 -22.82
C ALA A 88 5.90 3.07 -23.14
N VAL A 89 5.63 3.32 -24.42
CA VAL A 89 4.50 4.15 -24.88
C VAL A 89 3.16 3.53 -24.48
N SER A 90 3.00 2.22 -24.67
CA SER A 90 1.79 1.48 -24.31
C SER A 90 1.48 1.59 -22.81
N LEU A 91 2.48 1.33 -21.95
CA LEU A 91 2.38 1.48 -20.51
C LEU A 91 2.09 2.92 -20.09
N ASN A 92 2.75 3.90 -20.72
CA ASN A 92 2.52 5.32 -20.44
C ASN A 92 1.14 5.81 -20.91
N LEU A 93 0.54 5.25 -21.95
CA LEU A 93 -0.77 5.71 -22.45
C LEU A 93 -1.95 4.96 -21.84
N ARG A 94 -1.78 3.66 -21.56
CA ARG A 94 -2.87 2.76 -21.16
C ARG A 94 -2.70 2.17 -19.76
N GLY A 95 -1.52 2.28 -19.16
CA GLY A 95 -1.19 1.60 -17.91
C GLY A 95 -1.07 0.08 -18.03
N LYS A 96 -1.06 -0.48 -19.25
CA LYS A 96 -1.03 -1.92 -19.52
C LYS A 96 -0.37 -2.22 -20.85
N VAL A 97 -0.03 -3.50 -21.08
CA VAL A 97 0.42 -3.97 -22.40
C VAL A 97 -0.78 -3.97 -23.36
N ASP A 98 -0.71 -3.13 -24.37
CA ASP A 98 -1.69 -3.00 -25.46
C ASP A 98 -0.96 -3.30 -26.77
N LEU A 99 -1.08 -4.55 -27.25
CA LEU A 99 -0.37 -5.02 -28.45
C LEU A 99 -0.91 -4.40 -29.74
N GLU A 100 -2.20 -4.06 -29.78
CA GLU A 100 -2.82 -3.38 -30.93
C GLU A 100 -2.18 -2.00 -31.12
N LEU A 101 -2.08 -1.22 -30.04
CA LEU A 101 -1.37 0.07 -30.07
C LEU A 101 0.10 -0.08 -30.49
N MET A 102 0.78 -1.12 -30.00
CA MET A 102 2.19 -1.34 -30.32
C MET A 102 2.39 -1.74 -31.78
N ALA A 103 1.50 -2.58 -32.33
CA ALA A 103 1.47 -2.96 -33.74
C ALA A 103 1.27 -1.74 -34.64
N ASP A 104 0.36 -0.84 -34.27
CA ASP A 104 0.12 0.42 -34.97
C ASP A 104 1.34 1.35 -34.93
N LEU A 105 2.03 1.46 -33.79
CA LEU A 105 3.20 2.32 -33.65
C LEU A 105 4.39 1.83 -34.50
N LEU A 106 4.61 0.52 -34.56
CA LEU A 106 5.75 -0.09 -35.24
C LEU A 106 5.44 -0.53 -36.67
N GLN A 107 4.17 -0.50 -37.08
CA GLN A 107 3.70 -1.07 -38.35
C GLN A 107 4.16 -2.53 -38.51
N SER A 108 4.01 -3.33 -37.45
CA SER A 108 4.47 -4.73 -37.35
C SER A 108 3.37 -5.62 -36.76
N SER A 109 3.49 -6.94 -36.89
CA SER A 109 2.52 -7.89 -36.32
C SER A 109 2.74 -8.09 -34.82
N GLU A 110 1.67 -8.42 -34.09
CA GLU A 110 1.73 -8.70 -32.66
C GLU A 110 2.71 -9.84 -32.33
N GLU A 111 2.76 -10.88 -33.17
CA GLU A 111 3.66 -12.03 -32.98
C GLU A 111 5.13 -11.62 -33.09
N SER A 112 5.47 -10.74 -34.04
CA SER A 112 6.83 -10.23 -34.20
C SER A 112 7.25 -9.37 -33.00
N ILE A 113 6.35 -8.52 -32.51
CA ILE A 113 6.57 -7.66 -31.34
C ILE A 113 6.80 -8.52 -30.09
N VAL A 114 5.93 -9.51 -29.86
CA VAL A 114 6.04 -10.45 -28.74
C VAL A 114 7.34 -11.24 -28.80
N ALA A 115 7.73 -11.72 -29.98
CA ALA A 115 8.97 -12.46 -30.16
C ALA A 115 10.20 -11.60 -29.83
N ALA A 116 10.19 -10.32 -30.23
CA ALA A 116 11.28 -9.39 -29.96
C ALA A 116 11.35 -8.98 -28.47
N LEU A 117 10.21 -8.81 -27.80
CA LEU A 117 10.15 -8.51 -26.38
C LEU A 117 10.56 -9.70 -25.49
N ALA A 118 10.48 -10.92 -25.99
CA ALA A 118 10.90 -12.14 -25.29
C ALA A 118 10.39 -12.19 -23.82
N ASN A 119 11.29 -12.17 -22.84
CA ASN A 119 10.98 -12.28 -21.41
C ASN A 119 10.51 -10.96 -20.76
N ARG A 120 10.28 -9.89 -21.55
CA ARG A 120 9.76 -8.60 -21.04
C ARG A 120 8.25 -8.63 -20.82
N VAL A 121 7.54 -9.51 -21.54
CA VAL A 121 6.09 -9.70 -21.44
C VAL A 121 5.73 -11.18 -21.42
N PHE A 122 4.68 -11.53 -20.69
CA PHE A 122 4.16 -12.88 -20.62
C PHE A 122 2.67 -12.89 -20.94
N LYS A 123 2.22 -13.97 -21.57
CA LYS A 123 0.80 -14.27 -21.74
C LYS A 123 0.35 -15.06 -20.52
N THR A 124 -0.67 -14.59 -19.82
CA THR A 124 -1.28 -15.32 -18.70
C THR A 124 -2.06 -16.53 -19.23
N PRO A 125 -2.29 -17.57 -18.41
CA PRO A 125 -3.20 -18.67 -18.79
C PRO A 125 -4.64 -18.21 -19.12
N ALA A 126 -5.04 -17.02 -18.65
CA ALA A 126 -6.31 -16.39 -19.00
C ALA A 126 -6.31 -15.71 -20.39
N GLY A 127 -5.14 -15.59 -21.04
CA GLY A 127 -4.99 -15.06 -22.39
C GLY A 127 -4.48 -13.62 -22.47
N GLU A 128 -4.35 -12.93 -21.34
CA GLU A 128 -3.92 -11.53 -21.28
C GLU A 128 -2.39 -11.38 -21.35
N TRP A 129 -1.91 -10.35 -22.04
CA TRP A 129 -0.49 -9.98 -22.04
C TRP A 129 -0.18 -9.00 -20.91
N VAL A 130 0.84 -9.31 -20.15
CA VAL A 130 1.27 -8.56 -18.97
C VAL A 130 2.79 -8.41 -18.96
N THR A 131 3.29 -7.43 -18.22
CA THR A 131 4.73 -7.22 -18.06
C THR A 131 5.35 -8.31 -17.18
N ALA A 132 6.65 -8.53 -17.36
CA ALA A 132 7.41 -9.51 -16.58
C ALA A 132 7.39 -9.23 -15.07
N ASP A 133 7.53 -7.96 -14.66
CA ASP A 133 7.50 -7.57 -13.25
C ASP A 133 6.15 -7.89 -12.59
N TYR A 134 5.05 -7.82 -13.35
CA TYR A 134 3.74 -8.23 -12.87
C TYR A 134 3.63 -9.76 -12.80
N TYR A 135 3.92 -10.45 -13.90
CA TYR A 135 3.74 -11.90 -14.02
C TYR A 135 4.61 -12.71 -13.04
N LEU A 136 5.82 -12.23 -12.78
CA LEU A 136 6.82 -12.89 -11.94
C LEU A 136 6.80 -12.38 -10.48
N SER A 137 5.67 -11.84 -10.04
CA SER A 137 5.46 -11.31 -8.69
C SER A 137 4.16 -11.81 -8.06
N GLY A 138 3.99 -11.55 -6.77
CA GLY A 138 2.87 -12.12 -6.00
C GLY A 138 3.07 -13.63 -5.81
N ASN A 139 1.98 -14.39 -5.75
CA ASN A 139 2.03 -15.82 -5.45
C ASN A 139 2.59 -16.65 -6.63
N VAL A 140 3.92 -16.69 -6.75
CA VAL A 140 4.64 -17.35 -7.85
C VAL A 140 4.56 -18.87 -7.79
N LYS A 141 4.28 -19.46 -6.61
CA LYS A 141 4.04 -20.91 -6.48
C LYS A 141 2.71 -21.29 -7.14
N ALA A 142 1.63 -20.57 -6.83
CA ALA A 142 0.33 -20.79 -7.48
C ALA A 142 0.38 -20.49 -8.98
N ALA A 143 1.07 -19.40 -9.37
CA ALA A 143 1.27 -19.06 -10.78
C ALA A 143 2.03 -20.18 -11.53
N LEU A 144 3.06 -20.78 -10.91
CA LEU A 144 3.82 -21.88 -11.49
C LEU A 144 2.95 -23.12 -11.71
N THR A 145 2.09 -23.46 -10.76
CA THR A 145 1.13 -24.57 -10.91
C THR A 145 0.21 -24.33 -12.11
N LEU A 146 -0.39 -23.14 -12.21
CA LEU A 146 -1.24 -22.78 -13.35
C LEU A 146 -0.49 -22.78 -14.69
N ALA A 147 0.76 -22.30 -14.70
CA ALA A 147 1.60 -22.30 -15.89
C ALA A 147 1.95 -23.72 -16.36
N ARG A 148 2.24 -24.65 -15.43
CA ARG A 148 2.48 -26.06 -15.75
C ARG A 148 1.23 -26.74 -16.31
N GLU A 149 0.06 -26.48 -15.71
CA GLU A 149 -1.21 -26.99 -16.23
C GLU A 149 -1.53 -26.45 -17.64
N ALA A 150 -1.19 -25.19 -17.92
CA ALA A 150 -1.31 -24.60 -19.24
C ALA A 150 -0.32 -25.20 -20.24
N ALA A 151 0.94 -25.44 -19.83
CA ALA A 151 1.99 -26.03 -20.67
C ALA A 151 1.66 -27.45 -21.14
N LEU A 152 0.92 -28.23 -20.33
CA LEU A 152 0.41 -29.54 -20.75
C LEU A 152 -0.56 -29.46 -21.95
N LYS A 153 -1.22 -28.31 -22.17
CA LYS A 153 -2.18 -28.10 -23.26
C LYS A 153 -1.58 -27.31 -24.42
N ASP A 154 -0.69 -26.37 -24.12
CA ASP A 154 -0.03 -25.50 -25.10
C ASP A 154 1.45 -25.31 -24.72
N PRO A 155 2.40 -25.90 -25.49
CA PRO A 155 3.83 -25.78 -25.25
C PRO A 155 4.36 -24.34 -25.21
N ALA A 156 3.62 -23.34 -25.71
CA ALA A 156 4.02 -21.93 -25.63
C ALA A 156 4.17 -21.44 -24.17
N PHE A 157 3.54 -22.11 -23.20
CA PHE A 157 3.66 -21.77 -21.77
C PHE A 157 4.90 -22.36 -21.09
N GLU A 158 5.72 -23.18 -21.76
CA GLU A 158 6.98 -23.68 -21.18
C GLU A 158 7.94 -22.55 -20.79
N ARG A 159 7.94 -21.45 -21.56
CA ARG A 159 8.71 -20.25 -21.20
C ARG A 159 8.22 -19.62 -19.88
N ASN A 160 6.92 -19.68 -19.60
CA ASN A 160 6.34 -19.15 -18.38
C ASN A 160 6.75 -20.03 -17.18
N VAL A 161 6.75 -21.36 -17.36
CA VAL A 161 7.22 -22.32 -16.36
C VAL A 161 8.68 -22.04 -16.01
N ALA A 162 9.56 -21.96 -17.01
CA ALA A 162 10.98 -21.69 -16.80
C ALA A 162 11.23 -20.36 -16.08
N ALA A 163 10.50 -19.30 -16.44
CA ALA A 163 10.62 -17.99 -15.80
C ALA A 163 10.14 -18.01 -14.34
N LEU A 164 9.01 -18.69 -14.07
CA LEU A 164 8.45 -18.82 -12.72
C LEU A 164 9.31 -19.70 -11.81
N GLU A 165 9.93 -20.76 -12.34
CA GLU A 165 10.89 -21.58 -11.59
C GLU A 165 12.12 -20.79 -11.15
N ALA A 166 12.60 -19.86 -11.99
CA ALA A 166 13.76 -19.04 -11.68
C ALA A 166 13.52 -17.97 -10.58
N VAL A 167 12.26 -17.61 -10.32
CA VAL A 167 11.89 -16.56 -9.34
C VAL A 167 11.24 -17.12 -8.08
N GLN A 168 11.32 -18.44 -7.84
CA GLN A 168 10.76 -19.02 -6.62
C GLN A 168 11.48 -18.44 -5.39
N PRO A 169 10.73 -18.05 -4.34
CA PRO A 169 11.36 -17.60 -3.10
C PRO A 169 12.18 -18.74 -2.50
N ALA A 170 13.34 -18.40 -1.93
CA ALA A 170 14.18 -19.38 -1.25
C ALA A 170 13.41 -19.96 -0.06
N ASP A 171 13.38 -21.29 0.06
CA ASP A 171 12.69 -21.96 1.16
C ASP A 171 13.30 -21.52 2.52
N LEU A 172 12.43 -21.12 3.45
CA LEU A 172 12.79 -20.81 4.82
C LEU A 172 13.29 -22.05 5.54
N SER A 173 14.34 -21.89 6.32
CA SER A 173 14.84 -22.96 7.16
C SER A 173 13.96 -23.16 8.40
N PRO A 174 14.01 -24.31 9.08
CA PRO A 174 13.27 -24.53 10.33
C PRO A 174 13.52 -23.46 11.40
N GLY A 175 14.73 -22.87 11.43
CA GLY A 175 15.08 -21.81 12.39
C GLY A 175 14.44 -20.46 12.07
N ASP A 176 14.06 -20.22 10.82
CA ASP A 176 13.40 -18.99 10.36
C ASP A 176 11.87 -19.09 10.46
N ILE A 177 11.34 -20.28 10.77
CA ILE A 177 9.90 -20.54 10.89
C ILE A 177 9.48 -20.40 12.34
N HIS A 178 8.67 -19.36 12.62
CA HIS A 178 8.02 -19.23 13.91
C HIS A 178 6.83 -20.20 14.01
N VAL A 179 6.79 -20.96 15.09
CA VAL A 179 5.71 -21.90 15.40
C VAL A 179 5.34 -21.75 16.87
N ALA A 180 4.04 -21.80 17.15
CA ALA A 180 3.48 -21.78 18.49
C ALA A 180 2.37 -22.84 18.60
N LEU A 181 2.01 -23.20 19.82
CA LEU A 181 0.82 -23.99 20.08
C LEU A 181 -0.42 -23.26 19.53
N GLY A 182 -1.25 -23.98 18.78
CA GLY A 182 -2.43 -23.42 18.10
C GLY A 182 -2.16 -22.75 16.75
N SER A 183 -0.93 -22.79 16.22
CA SER A 183 -0.65 -22.46 14.82
C SER A 183 -1.49 -23.34 13.87
N PRO A 184 -2.44 -22.77 13.10
CA PRO A 184 -3.41 -23.56 12.34
C PRO A 184 -2.78 -24.33 11.17
N TRP A 185 -1.61 -23.95 10.71
CA TRP A 185 -0.90 -24.65 9.65
C TRP A 185 -0.25 -25.95 10.12
N VAL A 186 -0.09 -26.13 11.43
CA VAL A 186 0.41 -27.38 12.00
C VAL A 186 -0.73 -28.41 12.00
N PRO A 187 -0.54 -29.59 11.39
CA PRO A 187 -1.56 -30.63 11.39
C PRO A 187 -1.97 -31.06 12.80
N GLY A 188 -3.26 -31.34 13.00
CA GLY A 188 -3.79 -31.80 14.29
C GLY A 188 -3.14 -33.08 14.80
N ALA A 189 -2.67 -33.95 13.90
CA ALA A 189 -1.92 -35.16 14.26
C ALA A 189 -0.63 -34.82 15.03
N ASP A 190 0.10 -33.77 14.64
CA ASP A 190 1.31 -33.35 15.36
C ASP A 190 1.01 -32.83 16.77
N TYR A 191 -0.14 -32.17 16.95
CA TYR A 191 -0.60 -31.79 18.29
C TYR A 191 -1.02 -33.00 19.13
N ALA A 192 -1.63 -34.03 18.52
CA ALA A 192 -1.99 -35.26 19.21
C ALA A 192 -0.74 -36.04 19.66
N ASP A 193 0.27 -36.13 18.79
CA ASP A 193 1.56 -36.74 19.09
C ASP A 193 2.26 -36.00 20.25
N PHE A 194 2.29 -34.66 20.22
CA PHE A 194 2.83 -33.85 21.33
C PHE A 194 2.08 -34.12 22.64
N ALA A 195 0.75 -34.13 22.58
CA ALA A 195 -0.07 -34.40 23.74
C ALA A 195 0.16 -35.80 24.32
N GLY A 196 0.38 -36.80 23.47
CA GLY A 196 0.73 -38.16 23.87
C GLY A 196 2.12 -38.27 24.49
N GLU A 197 3.15 -37.82 23.77
CA GLU A 197 4.57 -37.99 24.13
C GLU A 197 4.99 -37.12 25.31
N VAL A 198 4.51 -35.88 25.37
CA VAL A 198 4.99 -34.87 26.32
C VAL A 198 4.00 -34.67 27.46
N LEU A 199 2.72 -34.50 27.14
CA LEU A 199 1.69 -34.17 28.12
C LEU A 199 1.04 -35.40 28.77
N GLY A 200 1.33 -36.62 28.30
CA GLY A 200 0.77 -37.87 28.84
C GLY A 200 -0.70 -38.08 28.51
N MET A 201 -1.13 -37.70 27.30
CA MET A 201 -2.50 -37.81 26.82
C MET A 201 -2.58 -38.56 25.47
N PRO A 202 -2.20 -39.86 25.41
CA PRO A 202 -2.05 -40.59 24.15
C PRO A 202 -3.36 -40.90 23.42
N ALA A 203 -4.50 -40.77 24.09
CA ALA A 203 -5.82 -41.05 23.52
C ALA A 203 -6.50 -39.81 22.91
N LEU A 204 -5.79 -38.67 22.81
CA LEU A 204 -6.33 -37.45 22.23
C LEU A 204 -6.30 -37.50 20.69
N SER A 205 -7.42 -37.13 20.08
CA SER A 205 -7.48 -36.75 18.66
C SER A 205 -7.76 -35.26 18.54
N ILE A 206 -7.11 -34.62 17.57
CA ILE A 206 -7.16 -33.17 17.40
C ILE A 206 -7.39 -32.85 15.93
N HIS A 207 -8.43 -32.08 15.65
CA HIS A 207 -8.81 -31.71 14.29
C HIS A 207 -9.02 -30.20 14.18
N LEU A 208 -8.47 -29.60 13.13
CA LEU A 208 -8.71 -28.20 12.80
C LEU A 208 -10.02 -28.05 12.04
N VAL A 209 -10.92 -27.22 12.55
CA VAL A 209 -12.06 -26.74 11.78
C VAL A 209 -11.62 -25.52 10.98
N THR A 210 -11.38 -25.70 9.68
CA THR A 210 -10.69 -24.73 8.82
C THR A 210 -11.45 -23.43 8.61
N ASN A 211 -12.78 -23.44 8.60
CA ASN A 211 -13.61 -22.25 8.40
C ASN A 211 -13.51 -21.24 9.55
N ILE A 212 -13.31 -21.72 10.79
CA ILE A 212 -13.21 -20.88 12.00
C ILE A 212 -11.81 -20.92 12.62
N GLN A 213 -10.86 -21.64 11.99
CA GLN A 213 -9.47 -21.76 12.43
C GLN A 213 -9.35 -22.18 13.91
N LYS A 214 -10.22 -23.11 14.35
CA LYS A 214 -10.29 -23.61 15.73
C LYS A 214 -10.02 -25.11 15.79
N PHE A 215 -9.17 -25.52 16.73
CA PHE A 215 -8.94 -26.94 17.01
C PHE A 215 -10.04 -27.51 17.91
N ILE A 216 -10.48 -28.74 17.61
CA ILE A 216 -11.39 -29.53 18.43
C ILE A 216 -10.63 -30.75 18.95
N LEU A 217 -10.69 -30.98 20.25
CA LEU A 217 -10.09 -32.12 20.93
C LEU A 217 -11.17 -33.15 21.26
N SER A 218 -10.90 -34.42 20.97
CA SER A 218 -11.73 -35.55 21.36
C SER A 218 -10.87 -36.63 22.03
N GLY A 219 -11.50 -37.49 22.86
CA GLY A 219 -10.80 -38.50 23.67
C GLY A 219 -10.55 -38.04 25.10
N ASP A 220 -10.05 -38.94 25.96
CA ASP A 220 -9.89 -38.74 27.41
C ASP A 220 -8.44 -38.58 27.85
N GLY A 221 -8.24 -37.92 28.99
CA GLY A 221 -6.92 -37.74 29.63
C GLY A 221 -6.80 -36.39 30.33
N ARG A 222 -6.30 -36.38 31.57
CA ARG A 222 -6.00 -35.14 32.33
C ARG A 222 -4.60 -34.58 32.05
N GLY A 223 -3.72 -35.42 31.51
CA GLY A 223 -2.30 -35.14 31.31
C GLY A 223 -1.48 -35.13 32.60
N HIS A 224 -0.17 -34.96 32.45
CA HIS A 224 0.78 -34.91 33.56
C HIS A 224 0.53 -33.69 34.45
N SER A 225 0.54 -33.89 35.77
CA SER A 225 0.31 -32.83 36.75
C SER A 225 1.32 -31.68 36.65
N ARG A 226 2.53 -31.92 36.13
CA ARG A 226 3.56 -30.87 35.94
C ARG A 226 3.16 -29.78 34.95
N TYR A 227 2.15 -30.00 34.11
CA TYR A 227 1.60 -29.00 33.22
C TYR A 227 0.17 -28.56 33.61
N GLY A 228 -0.27 -28.94 34.80
CA GLY A 228 -1.55 -28.52 35.36
C GLY A 228 -1.35 -27.69 36.62
N THR A 229 -2.43 -27.07 37.07
CA THR A 229 -2.53 -26.42 38.38
C THR A 229 -3.56 -27.16 39.24
N SER A 230 -3.78 -26.68 40.46
CA SER A 230 -4.87 -27.18 41.31
C SER A 230 -6.27 -26.91 40.73
N ARG A 231 -6.38 -25.92 39.83
CA ARG A 231 -7.64 -25.41 39.27
C ARG A 231 -7.90 -25.81 37.83
N LEU A 232 -6.85 -26.01 37.05
CA LEU A 232 -6.93 -26.42 35.64
C LEU A 232 -5.94 -27.54 35.37
N ASN A 233 -6.40 -28.68 34.87
CA ASN A 233 -5.51 -29.76 34.48
C ASN A 233 -4.81 -29.47 33.13
N ALA A 234 -3.80 -30.25 32.78
CA ALA A 234 -3.00 -30.03 31.58
C ALA A 234 -3.83 -30.05 30.30
N ARG A 235 -4.84 -30.92 30.20
CA ARG A 235 -5.76 -30.95 29.06
C ARG A 235 -6.54 -29.64 28.91
N GLU A 236 -7.06 -29.11 30.01
CA GLU A 236 -7.84 -27.86 30.00
C GLU A 236 -6.99 -26.66 29.57
N ILE A 237 -5.76 -26.58 30.08
CA ILE A 237 -4.80 -25.54 29.70
C ILE A 237 -4.44 -25.69 28.22
N PHE A 238 -4.03 -26.89 27.79
CA PHE A 238 -3.66 -27.17 26.41
C PHE A 238 -4.80 -26.84 25.42
N ASN A 239 -6.03 -27.26 25.72
CA ASN A 239 -7.21 -26.95 24.92
C ASN A 239 -7.41 -25.43 24.76
N LYS A 240 -7.25 -24.67 25.85
CA LYS A 240 -7.35 -23.21 25.82
C LYS A 240 -6.27 -22.58 24.96
N VAL A 241 -5.02 -23.04 25.07
CA VAL A 241 -3.90 -22.53 24.27
C VAL A 241 -4.14 -22.77 22.79
N ILE A 242 -4.41 -24.02 22.38
CA ILE A 242 -4.55 -24.33 20.95
C ILE A 242 -5.82 -23.73 20.33
N SER A 243 -6.85 -23.49 21.15
CA SER A 243 -8.06 -22.77 20.76
C SER A 243 -7.95 -21.24 20.84
N ARG A 244 -6.81 -20.71 21.31
CA ARG A 244 -6.58 -19.28 21.59
C ARG A 244 -7.63 -18.67 22.53
N GLU A 245 -8.14 -19.46 23.46
CA GLU A 245 -9.07 -19.00 24.49
C GLU A 245 -8.31 -18.37 25.66
N PRO A 246 -8.85 -17.30 26.28
CA PRO A 246 -8.25 -16.75 27.48
C PRO A 246 -8.13 -17.80 28.59
N ILE A 247 -6.94 -17.92 29.16
CA ILE A 247 -6.71 -18.65 30.39
C ILE A 247 -7.05 -17.71 31.54
N THR A 248 -8.17 -17.99 32.20
CA THR A 248 -8.68 -17.21 33.34
C THR A 248 -9.36 -18.14 34.31
N VAL A 249 -8.94 -18.08 35.57
CA VAL A 249 -9.55 -18.81 36.68
C VAL A 249 -10.39 -17.81 37.47
N THR A 250 -11.64 -18.18 37.77
CA THR A 250 -12.54 -17.35 38.58
C THR A 250 -12.93 -18.09 39.87
N ASP A 251 -13.16 -17.31 40.92
CA ASP A 251 -13.69 -17.77 42.20
C ASP A 251 -15.08 -17.20 42.44
N ARG A 252 -15.95 -18.04 43.00
CA ARG A 252 -17.29 -17.64 43.39
C ARG A 252 -17.26 -17.06 44.81
N MET A 253 -17.62 -15.79 44.93
CA MET A 253 -17.78 -15.08 46.20
C MET A 253 -19.02 -15.56 46.95
N HIS A 254 -19.07 -15.31 48.26
CA HIS A 254 -20.22 -15.64 49.11
C HIS A 254 -21.55 -15.03 48.62
N ASP A 255 -21.49 -13.86 48.01
CA ASP A 255 -22.63 -13.15 47.41
C ASP A 255 -23.04 -13.67 46.02
N GLY A 256 -22.38 -14.72 45.52
CA GLY A 256 -22.66 -15.35 44.23
C GLY A 256 -21.94 -14.73 43.03
N ARG A 257 -21.19 -13.65 43.19
CA ARG A 257 -20.40 -13.04 42.09
C ARG A 257 -19.14 -13.86 41.78
N TYR A 258 -18.68 -13.81 40.53
CA TYR A 258 -17.39 -14.39 40.13
C TYR A 258 -16.34 -13.30 40.05
N VAL A 259 -15.18 -13.54 40.67
CA VAL A 259 -14.02 -12.63 40.62
C VAL A 259 -12.84 -13.40 40.04
N ILE A 260 -12.02 -12.73 39.24
CA ILE A 260 -10.81 -13.34 38.67
C ILE A 260 -9.82 -13.63 39.79
N ASN A 261 -9.41 -14.89 39.90
CA ASN A 261 -8.31 -15.27 40.76
C ASN A 261 -7.01 -15.00 40.01
N SER A 262 -6.36 -13.87 40.30
CA SER A 262 -5.14 -13.45 39.61
C SER A 262 -3.99 -14.45 39.82
N THR A 263 -3.87 -15.04 41.00
CA THR A 263 -2.78 -15.97 41.34
C THR A 263 -2.92 -17.29 40.58
N GLU A 264 -4.10 -17.92 40.59
CA GLU A 264 -4.35 -19.17 39.85
C GLU A 264 -4.38 -18.96 38.34
N THR A 265 -4.83 -17.78 37.88
CA THR A 265 -4.76 -17.41 36.47
C THR A 265 -3.31 -17.31 36.00
N GLU A 266 -2.46 -16.64 36.79
CA GLU A 266 -1.04 -16.50 36.46
C GLU A 266 -0.31 -17.85 36.48
N ALA A 267 -0.58 -18.70 37.48
CA ALA A 267 -0.04 -20.05 37.54
C ALA A 267 -0.42 -20.88 36.30
N ALA A 268 -1.69 -20.81 35.85
CA ALA A 268 -2.13 -21.51 34.65
C ALA A 268 -1.50 -20.96 33.36
N ARG A 269 -1.23 -19.64 33.29
CA ARG A 269 -0.50 -19.01 32.18
C ARG A 269 0.95 -19.46 32.11
N GLN A 270 1.63 -19.54 33.25
CA GLN A 270 3.00 -20.08 33.31
C GLN A 270 3.07 -21.53 32.81
N MET A 271 2.06 -22.36 33.13
CA MET A 271 1.99 -23.73 32.60
C MET A 271 1.78 -23.74 31.07
N ALA A 272 0.95 -22.84 30.55
CA ALA A 272 0.78 -22.69 29.10
C ALA A 272 2.06 -22.23 28.39
N GLU A 273 2.81 -21.29 28.97
CA GLU A 273 4.10 -20.84 28.44
C GLU A 273 5.15 -21.96 28.45
N ALA A 274 5.15 -22.79 29.51
CA ALA A 274 6.01 -23.96 29.58
C ALA A 274 5.65 -24.99 28.49
N MET A 275 4.35 -25.26 28.27
CA MET A 275 3.89 -26.12 27.18
C MET A 275 4.30 -25.58 25.81
N ASP A 276 4.13 -24.28 25.56
CA ASP A 276 4.50 -23.66 24.28
C ASP A 276 6.00 -23.72 24.02
N SER A 277 6.82 -23.49 25.06
CA SER A 277 8.28 -23.58 24.99
C SER A 277 8.73 -25.00 24.66
N GLU A 278 8.19 -26.00 25.35
CA GLU A 278 8.53 -27.40 25.10
C GLU A 278 8.03 -27.88 23.74
N PHE A 279 6.86 -27.40 23.30
CA PHE A 279 6.35 -27.66 21.96
C PHE A 279 7.29 -27.12 20.88
N ARG A 280 7.81 -25.90 21.02
CA ARG A 280 8.76 -25.31 20.06
C ARG A 280 10.04 -26.11 19.91
N GLU A 281 10.54 -26.73 20.97
CA GLU A 281 11.69 -27.62 20.89
C GLU A 281 11.30 -28.97 20.28
N TRP A 282 10.20 -29.55 20.75
CA TRP A 282 9.73 -30.87 20.35
C TRP A 282 9.34 -30.96 18.88
N ILE A 283 8.68 -29.92 18.35
CA ILE A 283 8.15 -29.89 16.97
C ILE A 283 9.26 -30.01 15.92
N TRP A 284 10.46 -29.51 16.26
CA TRP A 284 11.63 -29.56 15.39
C TRP A 284 12.59 -30.68 15.74
N LYS A 285 12.42 -31.40 16.85
CA LYS A 285 13.38 -32.43 17.29
C LYS A 285 13.47 -33.61 16.32
N ASP A 286 12.33 -34.09 15.83
CA ASP A 286 12.28 -35.18 14.86
C ASP A 286 12.58 -34.71 13.43
N ALA A 287 13.45 -35.44 12.72
CA ALA A 287 13.90 -35.06 11.38
C ALA A 287 12.81 -35.18 10.31
N GLY A 288 11.95 -36.20 10.43
CA GLY A 288 10.83 -36.42 9.49
C GLY A 288 9.77 -35.34 9.63
N ARG A 289 9.35 -35.06 10.87
CA ARG A 289 8.43 -33.99 11.24
C ARG A 289 8.95 -32.63 10.81
N ARG A 290 10.22 -32.32 11.10
CA ARG A 290 10.87 -31.07 10.71
C ARG A 290 10.80 -30.85 9.19
N THR A 291 11.21 -31.84 8.40
CA THR A 291 11.19 -31.76 6.93
C THR A 291 9.76 -31.54 6.41
N ARG A 292 8.79 -32.32 6.89
CA ARG A 292 7.39 -32.21 6.48
C ARG A 292 6.78 -30.85 6.83
N LEU A 293 6.95 -30.39 8.06
CA LEU A 293 6.38 -29.12 8.52
C LEU A 293 7.03 -27.91 7.84
N THR A 294 8.34 -27.96 7.62
CA THR A 294 9.06 -26.94 6.84
C THR A 294 8.50 -26.84 5.42
N ARG A 295 8.19 -27.99 4.79
CA ARG A 295 7.58 -28.00 3.46
C ARG A 295 6.16 -27.44 3.46
N ILE A 296 5.33 -27.84 4.42
CA ILE A 296 3.96 -27.30 4.58
C ILE A 296 4.01 -25.78 4.72
N TYR A 297 4.88 -25.26 5.59
CA TYR A 297 5.00 -23.82 5.82
C TYR A 297 5.43 -23.09 4.55
N ASN A 298 6.48 -23.57 3.89
CA ASN A 298 6.99 -22.93 2.68
C ASN A 298 5.98 -22.95 1.53
N ASP A 299 5.23 -24.03 1.37
CA ASP A 299 4.22 -24.13 0.32
C ASP A 299 2.96 -23.32 0.60
N THR A 300 2.68 -23.03 1.87
CA THR A 300 1.48 -22.29 2.28
C THR A 300 1.74 -20.79 2.40
N PHE A 301 2.92 -20.38 2.91
CA PHE A 301 3.19 -18.99 3.27
C PHE A 301 4.39 -18.37 2.56
N ASN A 302 5.41 -19.16 2.20
CA ASN A 302 6.57 -18.65 1.45
C ASN A 302 6.31 -18.76 -0.06
N THR A 303 5.34 -17.97 -0.52
CA THR A 303 4.81 -18.07 -1.89
C THR A 303 5.02 -16.82 -2.71
N ASP A 304 5.26 -15.68 -2.05
CA ASP A 304 5.17 -14.38 -2.69
C ASP A 304 6.54 -13.82 -3.08
N GLN A 305 6.66 -13.42 -4.34
CA GLN A 305 7.81 -12.66 -4.84
C GLN A 305 7.45 -11.16 -4.86
N PRO A 306 8.20 -10.27 -4.18
CA PRO A 306 7.93 -8.84 -4.19
C PRO A 306 8.01 -8.24 -5.60
N ARG A 307 7.03 -7.42 -5.97
CA ARG A 307 7.04 -6.68 -7.22
C ARG A 307 7.98 -5.47 -7.12
N THR A 308 8.81 -5.30 -8.14
CA THR A 308 9.64 -4.10 -8.31
C THR A 308 9.02 -3.22 -9.38
N TYR A 309 8.71 -1.98 -9.02
CA TYR A 309 8.08 -1.02 -9.93
C TYR A 309 9.14 -0.09 -10.52
N ASP A 310 9.18 0.00 -11.85
CA ASP A 310 9.97 0.96 -12.60
C ASP A 310 9.06 1.86 -13.44
N GLY A 311 8.96 3.13 -13.04
CA GLY A 311 8.15 4.13 -13.73
C GLY A 311 8.93 4.98 -14.73
N SER A 312 10.17 4.61 -15.09
CA SER A 312 11.06 5.41 -15.95
C SER A 312 10.46 5.77 -17.32
N HIS A 313 9.49 5.00 -17.80
CA HIS A 313 8.76 5.23 -19.04
C HIS A 313 7.68 6.33 -18.93
N LEU A 314 7.33 6.79 -17.73
CA LEU A 314 6.30 7.80 -17.52
C LEU A 314 6.79 9.19 -17.94
N THR A 315 5.98 9.88 -18.75
CA THR A 315 6.35 11.18 -19.33
C THR A 315 5.72 12.39 -18.62
N PHE A 316 4.72 12.17 -17.76
CA PHE A 316 3.99 13.21 -17.01
C PHE A 316 3.53 14.43 -17.85
N PRO A 317 2.73 14.25 -18.92
CA PRO A 317 2.19 15.34 -19.72
C PRO A 317 1.50 16.43 -18.89
N GLY A 318 1.76 17.70 -19.20
CA GLY A 318 1.23 18.86 -18.45
C GLY A 318 1.93 19.16 -17.12
N LYS A 319 2.87 18.32 -16.67
CA LYS A 319 3.71 18.60 -15.51
C LYS A 319 4.67 19.76 -15.83
N SER A 320 4.82 20.70 -14.91
CA SER A 320 5.81 21.77 -14.96
C SER A 320 7.22 21.21 -15.18
N ALA A 321 7.91 21.72 -16.19
CA ALA A 321 9.30 21.36 -16.47
C ALA A 321 10.29 21.90 -15.43
N ALA A 322 9.87 22.88 -14.61
CA ALA A 322 10.67 23.43 -13.53
C ALA A 322 10.85 22.46 -12.34
N ILE A 323 10.14 21.31 -12.36
CA ILE A 323 10.14 20.34 -11.26
C ILE A 323 10.49 18.97 -11.80
N THR A 324 11.57 18.39 -11.29
CA THR A 324 11.97 17.01 -11.58
C THR A 324 11.55 16.11 -10.42
N LEU A 325 10.73 15.10 -10.70
CA LEU A 325 10.38 14.07 -9.72
C LEU A 325 11.56 13.12 -9.51
N ARG A 326 11.75 12.67 -8.27
CA ARG A 326 12.77 11.66 -7.93
C ARG A 326 12.36 10.29 -8.45
N ALA A 327 13.32 9.41 -8.72
CA ALA A 327 13.05 8.03 -9.16
C ALA A 327 12.08 7.30 -8.22
N SER A 328 12.22 7.46 -6.89
CA SER A 328 11.29 6.86 -5.92
C SER A 328 9.86 7.39 -6.02
N GLN A 329 9.67 8.66 -6.39
CA GLN A 329 8.34 9.21 -6.63
C GLN A 329 7.76 8.66 -7.93
N VAL A 330 8.56 8.61 -8.99
CA VAL A 330 8.15 8.07 -10.30
C VAL A 330 7.75 6.59 -10.19
N ASN A 331 8.55 5.78 -9.50
CA ASN A 331 8.24 4.36 -9.28
C ASN A 331 6.98 4.17 -8.41
N ALA A 332 6.77 5.03 -7.40
CA ALA A 332 5.56 4.98 -6.59
C ALA A 332 4.31 5.46 -7.33
N VAL A 333 4.45 6.42 -8.26
CA VAL A 333 3.36 6.78 -9.19
C VAL A 333 3.01 5.59 -10.06
N TRP A 334 4.00 4.90 -10.64
CA TRP A 334 3.76 3.70 -11.42
C TRP A 334 3.09 2.60 -10.60
N ARG A 335 3.54 2.39 -9.35
CA ARG A 335 2.86 1.48 -8.42
C ARG A 335 1.39 1.83 -8.21
N MET A 336 1.07 3.10 -7.96
CA MET A 336 -0.32 3.52 -7.79
C MET A 336 -1.16 3.26 -9.05
N ILE A 337 -0.62 3.51 -10.24
CA ILE A 337 -1.29 3.23 -11.52
C ILE A 337 -1.58 1.73 -11.66
N GLN A 338 -0.61 0.89 -11.31
CA GLN A 338 -0.70 -0.57 -11.48
C GLN A 338 -1.59 -1.25 -10.44
N ASP A 339 -1.45 -0.91 -9.16
CA ASP A 339 -2.14 -1.60 -8.06
C ASP A 339 -3.49 -0.95 -7.73
N GLY A 340 -3.68 0.33 -8.08
CA GLY A 340 -4.86 1.14 -7.74
C GLY A 340 -4.97 1.53 -6.25
N VAL A 341 -4.29 0.83 -5.35
CA VAL A 341 -4.25 1.10 -3.91
C VAL A 341 -2.81 0.98 -3.40
N MET A 342 -2.37 1.99 -2.62
CA MET A 342 -1.03 2.02 -2.06
C MET A 342 -1.00 2.75 -0.72
N LEU A 343 -0.19 2.24 0.22
CA LEU A 343 0.27 2.99 1.39
C LEU A 343 1.65 3.60 1.08
N ALA A 344 1.75 4.92 1.12
CA ALA A 344 3.00 5.66 0.92
C ALA A 344 3.68 5.98 2.27
N ASP A 345 4.22 4.97 2.94
CA ASP A 345 4.92 5.11 4.24
C ASP A 345 6.35 5.66 4.06
N HIS A 346 6.47 6.84 3.46
CA HIS A 346 7.74 7.52 3.26
C HIS A 346 8.02 8.51 4.38
N VAL A 347 9.31 8.77 4.63
CA VAL A 347 9.76 9.81 5.57
C VAL A 347 9.21 11.21 5.21
N VAL A 348 9.22 12.11 6.20
CA VAL A 348 8.86 13.52 5.98
C VAL A 348 9.83 14.15 4.97
N GLY A 349 9.31 14.97 4.05
CA GLY A 349 10.12 15.59 2.99
C GLY A 349 10.41 14.69 1.77
N ALA A 350 9.93 13.44 1.75
CA ALA A 350 10.09 12.55 0.59
C ALA A 350 9.27 12.97 -0.66
N GLY A 351 8.46 14.03 -0.56
CA GLY A 351 7.65 14.52 -1.68
C GLY A 351 6.38 13.71 -1.93
N LYS A 352 5.73 13.22 -0.86
CA LYS A 352 4.46 12.46 -0.92
C LYS A 352 3.32 13.22 -1.61
N THR A 353 3.26 14.54 -1.42
CA THR A 353 2.25 15.40 -2.05
C THR A 353 2.36 15.38 -3.58
N TYR A 354 3.55 15.63 -4.13
CA TYR A 354 3.78 15.59 -5.57
C TYR A 354 3.60 14.19 -6.16
N LEU A 355 3.95 13.14 -5.42
CA LEU A 355 3.64 11.77 -5.80
C LEU A 355 2.12 11.58 -5.97
N ALA A 356 1.31 11.99 -4.99
CA ALA A 356 -0.13 11.80 -5.03
C ALA A 356 -0.80 12.61 -6.16
N ILE A 357 -0.35 13.85 -6.36
CA ILE A 357 -0.80 14.71 -7.45
C ILE A 357 -0.44 14.09 -8.81
N ALA A 358 0.82 13.71 -9.01
CA ALA A 358 1.28 13.10 -10.27
C ALA A 358 0.55 11.79 -10.58
N ALA A 359 0.37 10.92 -9.58
CA ALA A 359 -0.39 9.68 -9.76
C ALA A 359 -1.83 9.95 -10.20
N THR A 360 -2.49 10.92 -9.56
CA THR A 360 -3.88 11.28 -9.90
C THR A 360 -3.99 11.82 -11.32
N MET A 361 -3.10 12.71 -11.72
CA MET A 361 -3.09 13.29 -13.07
C MET A 361 -2.81 12.23 -14.13
N GLU A 362 -1.86 11.33 -13.90
CA GLU A 362 -1.55 10.25 -14.83
C GLU A 362 -2.70 9.23 -14.93
N MET A 363 -3.29 8.81 -13.80
CA MET A 363 -4.45 7.92 -13.80
C MET A 363 -5.66 8.55 -14.51
N ARG A 364 -5.89 9.86 -14.33
CA ARG A 364 -6.94 10.57 -15.06
C ARG A 364 -6.64 10.65 -16.55
N ARG A 365 -5.40 10.96 -16.93
CA ARG A 365 -4.96 11.00 -18.35
C ARG A 365 -5.12 9.66 -19.05
N MET A 366 -4.83 8.56 -18.35
CA MET A 366 -5.00 7.19 -18.84
C MET A 366 -6.47 6.72 -18.84
N GLY A 367 -7.40 7.51 -18.28
CA GLY A 367 -8.82 7.15 -18.15
C GLY A 367 -9.12 6.14 -17.04
N LEU A 368 -8.15 5.86 -16.16
CA LEU A 368 -8.29 4.96 -15.01
C LEU A 368 -9.07 5.62 -13.86
N LEU A 369 -9.10 6.95 -13.84
CA LEU A 369 -9.81 7.75 -12.86
C LEU A 369 -10.63 8.84 -13.56
N ARG A 370 -11.86 9.06 -13.10
CA ARG A 370 -12.77 10.08 -13.66
C ARG A 370 -12.95 11.30 -12.77
N LYS A 371 -13.05 11.11 -11.46
CA LYS A 371 -13.16 12.17 -10.45
C LYS A 371 -12.29 11.80 -9.27
N ALA A 372 -11.29 12.64 -8.96
CA ALA A 372 -10.47 12.48 -7.79
C ALA A 372 -11.02 13.29 -6.62
N LEU A 373 -10.66 12.89 -5.42
CA LEU A 373 -10.93 13.64 -4.20
C LEU A 373 -9.72 13.49 -3.29
N PHE A 374 -9.18 14.61 -2.81
CA PHE A 374 -8.13 14.64 -1.81
C PHE A 374 -8.71 15.02 -0.45
N ALA A 375 -8.66 14.09 0.50
CA ALA A 375 -9.01 14.35 1.89
C ALA A 375 -7.75 14.75 2.66
N VAL A 376 -7.67 16.00 3.10
CA VAL A 376 -6.52 16.55 3.83
C VAL A 376 -6.98 17.34 5.05
N PRO A 377 -6.15 17.50 6.10
CA PRO A 377 -6.45 18.41 7.20
C PRO A 377 -6.78 19.83 6.72
N ASN A 378 -7.78 20.49 7.33
CA ASN A 378 -8.30 21.80 6.90
C ASN A 378 -7.21 22.85 6.63
N HIS A 379 -6.22 22.94 7.53
CA HIS A 379 -5.13 23.91 7.43
C HIS A 379 -4.16 23.66 6.27
N LEU A 380 -4.21 22.47 5.64
CA LEU A 380 -3.36 22.10 4.52
C LEU A 380 -4.04 22.27 3.16
N VAL A 381 -5.36 22.53 3.09
CA VAL A 381 -6.07 22.57 1.80
C VAL A 381 -5.48 23.61 0.84
N SER A 382 -5.17 24.82 1.34
CA SER A 382 -4.56 25.87 0.51
C SER A 382 -3.15 25.49 0.04
N GLN A 383 -2.37 24.79 0.88
CA GLN A 383 -1.05 24.32 0.50
C GLN A 383 -1.13 23.25 -0.59
N TRP A 384 -2.02 22.28 -0.45
CA TRP A 384 -2.24 21.23 -1.46
C TRP A 384 -2.72 21.82 -2.79
N ALA A 385 -3.63 22.79 -2.76
CA ALA A 385 -4.09 23.47 -3.96
C ALA A 385 -2.94 24.20 -4.68
N GLY A 386 -2.07 24.89 -3.92
CA GLY A 386 -0.86 25.52 -4.45
C GLY A 386 0.13 24.52 -5.03
N ASP A 387 0.39 23.41 -4.32
CA ASP A 387 1.29 22.34 -4.78
C ASP A 387 0.76 21.67 -6.07
N PHE A 388 -0.56 21.50 -6.19
CA PHE A 388 -1.21 20.98 -7.39
C PHE A 388 -0.96 21.89 -8.59
N MET A 389 -1.22 23.19 -8.44
CA MET A 389 -1.01 24.19 -9.49
C MET A 389 0.46 24.40 -9.81
N ARG A 390 1.35 24.22 -8.84
CA ARG A 390 2.79 24.32 -9.04
C ARG A 390 3.32 23.14 -9.86
N LEU A 391 2.79 21.94 -9.63
CA LEU A 391 3.20 20.74 -10.37
C LEU A 391 2.49 20.63 -11.73
N TYR A 392 1.19 20.93 -11.81
CA TYR A 392 0.37 20.89 -13.03
C TYR A 392 -0.38 22.23 -13.19
N PRO A 393 0.25 23.25 -13.81
CA PRO A 393 -0.31 24.61 -13.90
C PRO A 393 -1.63 24.75 -14.67
N SER A 394 -1.96 23.77 -15.52
CA SER A 394 -3.21 23.74 -16.29
C SER A 394 -4.32 22.91 -15.66
N ALA A 395 -4.10 22.34 -14.47
CA ALA A 395 -5.08 21.50 -13.80
C ALA A 395 -6.28 22.33 -13.28
N LYS A 396 -7.47 21.74 -13.35
CA LYS A 396 -8.72 22.29 -12.82
C LYS A 396 -9.00 21.65 -11.46
N ILE A 397 -8.73 22.36 -10.37
CA ILE A 397 -8.95 21.84 -9.01
C ILE A 397 -10.11 22.57 -8.33
N LEU A 398 -10.92 21.85 -7.57
CA LEU A 398 -11.94 22.45 -6.70
C LEU A 398 -11.47 22.38 -5.24
N ALA A 399 -10.73 23.40 -4.79
CA ALA A 399 -10.28 23.49 -3.41
C ALA A 399 -11.38 24.08 -2.51
N VAL A 400 -11.74 23.35 -1.45
CA VAL A 400 -12.81 23.72 -0.52
C VAL A 400 -12.29 24.49 0.69
N SER A 401 -13.09 25.44 1.19
CA SER A 401 -12.82 26.15 2.44
C SER A 401 -13.81 25.74 3.53
N GLU A 402 -13.51 26.08 4.80
CA GLU A 402 -14.45 25.82 5.91
C GLU A 402 -15.82 26.48 5.68
N ASN A 403 -15.85 27.65 5.03
CA ASN A 403 -17.08 28.36 4.71
C ASN A 403 -17.98 27.58 3.73
N ASP A 404 -17.41 26.73 2.86
CA ASP A 404 -18.19 25.96 1.89
C ASP A 404 -19.02 24.85 2.55
N PHE A 405 -18.71 24.50 3.80
CA PHE A 405 -19.47 23.53 4.59
C PHE A 405 -20.66 24.15 5.37
N ALA A 406 -20.80 25.48 5.35
CA ALA A 406 -21.94 26.20 5.92
C ALA A 406 -23.27 25.75 5.30
N LYS A 407 -24.37 25.84 6.07
CA LYS A 407 -25.67 25.24 5.72
C LYS A 407 -26.25 25.74 4.38
N ASP A 408 -26.08 27.02 4.10
CA ASP A 408 -26.51 27.71 2.88
C ASP A 408 -25.57 27.47 1.69
N ARG A 409 -24.27 27.23 1.93
CA ARG A 409 -23.25 27.02 0.88
C ARG A 409 -23.03 25.57 0.48
N ARG A 410 -23.35 24.61 1.37
CA ARG A 410 -23.14 23.17 1.12
C ARG A 410 -23.83 22.66 -0.15
N LYS A 411 -25.04 23.18 -0.46
CA LYS A 411 -25.75 22.83 -1.69
C LYS A 411 -24.99 23.28 -2.94
N LEU A 412 -24.42 24.48 -2.91
CA LEU A 412 -23.60 25.02 -4.00
C LEU A 412 -22.31 24.21 -4.17
N LEU A 413 -21.65 23.83 -3.07
CA LEU A 413 -20.46 22.98 -3.11
C LEU A 413 -20.76 21.64 -3.81
N PHE A 414 -21.80 20.93 -3.38
CA PHE A 414 -22.16 19.66 -4.01
C PHE A 414 -22.60 19.82 -5.47
N ALA A 415 -23.25 20.92 -5.83
CA ALA A 415 -23.55 21.23 -7.23
C ALA A 415 -22.25 21.38 -8.05
N ARG A 416 -21.26 22.15 -7.55
CA ARG A 416 -19.95 22.31 -8.21
C ARG A 416 -19.22 20.98 -8.37
N ILE A 417 -19.22 20.12 -7.35
CA ILE A 417 -18.63 18.77 -7.42
C ILE A 417 -19.36 17.89 -8.45
N ALA A 418 -20.70 17.96 -8.48
CA ALA A 418 -21.51 17.13 -9.36
C ALA A 418 -21.34 17.53 -10.84
N THR A 419 -21.42 18.82 -11.14
CA THR A 419 -21.50 19.33 -12.52
C THR A 419 -20.15 19.69 -13.13
N GLY A 420 -19.13 19.96 -12.32
CA GLY A 420 -17.81 20.32 -12.82
C GLY A 420 -16.96 19.12 -13.22
N ASP A 421 -16.16 19.31 -14.28
CA ASP A 421 -15.10 18.39 -14.68
C ASP A 421 -13.78 18.86 -14.05
N TRP A 422 -13.61 18.47 -12.78
CA TRP A 422 -12.43 18.78 -11.98
C TRP A 422 -11.42 17.63 -12.07
N ASP A 423 -10.14 17.97 -12.16
CA ASP A 423 -9.03 17.04 -12.06
C ASP A 423 -8.88 16.49 -10.63
N ALA A 424 -9.19 17.30 -9.61
CA ALA A 424 -9.07 16.97 -8.20
C ALA A 424 -9.98 17.79 -7.27
#